data_AF-A0A9E4J2E4-F1
#
_entry.id   AF-A0A9E4J2E4-F1
#
_cell.length_a   1.000
_cell.length_b   1.000
_cell.length_c   1.000
_cell.angle_alpha   90.00
_cell.angle_beta   90.00
_cell.angle_gamma   90.00
#
_symmetry.space_group_name_H-M   'P 1'
#
loop_
_entity.id
_entity.type
_entity.pdbx_description
1 polymer ?
#
loop_
_entity_poly.entity_id
_entity_poly.type
_entity_poly.pdbx_seq_one_letter_code
_entity_poly.pdbx_strand_id
1 'polypeptide(L)'
;MEAPASTYQPYTSRLRALLCATVLLAATTTAKGQSPPVDDHLPPAVNADPDLGRQAFLRYCRECHGENGDGLGKFSYTTGERPRSFQSGRFKLATTENAIPSDHDLEETIRRGMPGTGMSAWGQVPEAEIEAMARYVRSFSLDAIREELDRQVAAGTLTSAEADVEFAQRTAPGPPIPIPTEPPFDEERRARGERIYQEACASCHGPNGRRLRNDPMADFEGNHTLPTNIVGGVFKGGNGSADIYSRLYLGMDGTAMPGYRDAYSPGELWDLVHTVQRIIAEGGLGQPEDEAAMAAAAAAAEDYGSFFDEPGEEVVTYQEHRTSPILLWVGGALLLLVIVGSALLTSRR
;
A
#
# COMPACT_ATOMS: atom_id res chain seq x y z
N MET A 1 -5.00 -34.19 17.33
CA MET A 1 -3.77 -33.36 17.28
C MET A 1 -4.24 -31.93 17.45
N GLU A 2 -4.20 -31.44 18.68
CA GLU A 2 -4.63 -30.08 19.04
C GLU A 2 -3.53 -29.07 18.70
N ALA A 3 -3.92 -27.93 18.15
CA ALA A 3 -3.03 -26.79 17.91
C ALA A 3 -2.68 -26.10 19.24
N PRO A 4 -1.44 -25.65 19.44
CA PRO A 4 -1.05 -25.01 20.70
C PRO A 4 -1.74 -23.66 20.88
N ALA A 5 -2.29 -23.44 22.07
CA ALA A 5 -2.89 -22.19 22.51
C ALA A 5 -1.84 -21.07 22.59
N SER A 6 -2.09 -19.98 21.87
CA SER A 6 -1.33 -18.75 21.96
C SER A 6 -1.65 -18.01 23.26
N THR A 7 -0.81 -18.18 24.28
CA THR A 7 -0.87 -17.39 25.52
C THR A 7 -0.12 -16.07 25.34
N TYR A 8 -0.84 -15.01 24.97
CA TYR A 8 -0.37 -13.64 25.10
C TYR A 8 -0.56 -13.20 26.56
N GLN A 9 0.52 -12.91 27.28
CA GLN A 9 0.46 -12.24 28.59
C GLN A 9 0.95 -10.79 28.47
N PRO A 10 0.23 -9.81 29.05
CA PRO A 10 0.68 -8.43 29.08
C PRO A 10 1.82 -8.25 30.09
N TYR A 11 2.91 -7.61 29.63
CA TYR A 11 4.06 -7.25 30.45
C TYR A 11 3.68 -6.13 31.45
N THR A 12 3.78 -6.42 32.74
CA THR A 12 3.71 -5.42 33.80
C THR A 12 5.13 -4.99 34.19
N SER A 13 5.57 -3.83 33.70
CA SER A 13 6.86 -3.24 34.08
C SER A 13 6.74 -2.54 35.44
N ARG A 14 7.25 -3.18 36.50
CA ARG A 14 7.47 -2.54 37.81
C ARG A 14 8.71 -1.63 37.74
N LEU A 15 8.50 -0.33 37.56
CA LEU A 15 9.56 0.67 37.73
C LEU A 15 9.79 0.95 39.21
N ARG A 16 10.97 0.58 39.72
CA ARG A 16 11.49 1.05 41.01
C ARG A 16 12.08 2.45 40.84
N ALA A 17 11.46 3.45 41.47
CA ALA A 17 12.00 4.80 41.57
C ALA A 17 13.22 4.82 42.50
N LEU A 18 14.36 5.29 42.00
CA LEU A 18 15.51 5.70 42.81
C LEU A 18 15.59 7.23 42.79
N LEU A 19 15.27 7.84 43.93
CA LEU A 19 15.47 9.26 44.21
C LEU A 19 16.96 9.51 44.50
N CYS A 20 17.63 10.27 43.64
CA CYS A 20 18.89 10.94 43.97
C CYS A 20 18.71 12.44 43.77
N ALA A 21 18.49 13.16 44.87
CA ALA A 21 18.48 14.61 44.91
C ALA A 21 19.92 15.13 44.83
N THR A 22 20.21 15.94 43.81
CA THR A 22 21.38 16.82 43.82
C THR A 22 20.90 18.25 43.57
N VAL A 23 21.12 19.09 44.57
CA VAL A 23 20.83 20.52 44.55
C VAL A 23 22.07 21.23 44.01
N LEU A 24 21.93 21.89 42.87
CA LEU A 24 22.92 22.84 42.34
C LEU A 24 22.24 24.20 42.20
N LEU A 25 22.59 25.12 43.10
CA LEU A 25 22.30 26.54 42.95
C LEU A 25 23.22 27.12 41.87
N ALA A 26 22.64 27.67 40.81
CA ALA A 26 23.32 28.59 39.89
C ALA A 26 22.47 29.85 39.71
N ALA A 27 23.11 30.99 39.93
CA ALA A 27 22.51 32.32 39.96
C ALA A 27 21.96 32.75 38.59
N THR A 28 20.73 33.25 38.57
CA THR A 28 20.09 33.84 37.38
C THR A 28 20.38 35.33 37.31
N THR A 29 21.11 35.75 36.26
CA THR A 29 21.15 37.14 35.82
C THR A 29 19.93 37.40 34.94
N THR A 30 19.10 38.37 35.33
CA THR A 30 17.88 38.74 34.61
C THR A 30 18.23 39.65 33.41
N ALA A 31 18.42 39.05 32.24
CA ALA A 31 18.42 39.77 30.98
C ALA A 31 16.95 39.92 30.50
N LYS A 32 16.47 41.17 30.47
CA LYS A 32 15.13 41.55 30.00
C LYS A 32 15.13 41.51 28.47
N GLY A 33 14.80 40.35 27.89
CA GLY A 33 14.60 40.21 26.44
C GLY A 33 13.21 40.71 26.05
N GLN A 34 13.14 41.77 25.25
CA GLN A 34 11.92 42.17 24.55
C GLN A 34 11.53 41.06 23.57
N SER A 35 10.29 40.55 23.68
CA SER A 35 9.70 39.69 22.66
C SER A 35 9.58 40.45 21.32
N PRO A 36 9.83 39.81 20.18
CA PRO A 36 9.60 40.43 18.88
C PRO A 36 8.10 40.75 18.70
N PRO A 37 7.77 41.78 17.91
CA PRO A 37 6.37 42.16 17.67
C PRO A 37 5.66 41.02 16.94
N VAL A 38 4.53 40.60 17.50
CA VAL A 38 3.60 39.66 16.88
C VAL A 38 2.91 40.40 15.73
N ASP A 39 2.96 39.83 14.54
CA ASP A 39 2.21 40.32 13.38
C ASP A 39 0.73 39.96 13.59
N ASP A 40 -0.12 40.97 13.83
CA ASP A 40 -1.57 40.85 14.08
C ASP A 40 -2.37 40.58 12.79
N HIS A 41 -1.73 40.06 11.74
CA HIS A 41 -2.38 39.56 10.53
C HIS A 41 -2.28 38.04 10.40
N LEU A 42 -2.75 37.34 11.45
CA LEU A 42 -3.29 36.00 11.24
C LEU A 42 -4.63 36.17 10.49
N PRO A 43 -4.85 35.56 9.32
CA PRO A 43 -6.18 35.57 8.71
C PRO A 43 -7.19 35.02 9.73
N PRO A 44 -8.40 35.60 9.81
CA PRO A 44 -9.38 35.20 10.81
C PRO A 44 -9.58 33.69 10.68
N ALA A 45 -9.54 32.99 11.83
CA ALA A 45 -9.93 31.59 11.90
C ALA A 45 -11.30 31.47 11.23
N VAL A 46 -11.31 30.94 10.01
CA VAL A 46 -12.54 30.72 9.27
C VAL A 46 -13.37 29.82 10.17
N ASN A 47 -14.58 30.25 10.53
CA ASN A 47 -15.56 29.38 11.17
C ASN A 47 -15.75 28.18 10.23
N ALA A 48 -14.96 27.13 10.43
CA ALA A 48 -15.01 25.94 9.59
C ALA A 48 -16.41 25.37 9.74
N ASP A 49 -17.15 25.24 8.64
CA ASP A 49 -18.45 24.59 8.64
C ASP A 49 -18.29 23.22 9.32
N PRO A 50 -18.96 22.97 10.47
CA PRO A 50 -18.80 21.72 11.21
C PRO A 50 -19.20 20.50 10.38
N ASP A 51 -20.04 20.70 9.35
CA ASP A 51 -20.50 19.62 8.47
C ASP A 51 -19.63 19.48 7.21
N LEU A 52 -18.61 20.32 7.00
CA LEU A 52 -17.79 20.31 5.78
C LEU A 52 -17.21 18.92 5.50
N GLY A 53 -16.66 18.26 6.53
CA GLY A 53 -16.06 16.94 6.41
C GLY A 53 -17.07 15.88 5.97
N ARG A 54 -18.28 15.91 6.55
CA ARG A 54 -19.37 15.01 6.17
C ARG A 54 -19.85 15.28 4.75
N GLN A 55 -20.05 16.54 4.38
CA GLN A 55 -20.50 16.92 3.03
C GLN A 55 -19.50 16.48 1.97
N ALA A 56 -18.20 16.71 2.20
CA ALA A 56 -17.13 16.30 1.30
C ALA A 56 -17.03 14.76 1.23
N PHE A 57 -17.10 14.06 2.36
CA PHE A 57 -17.11 12.59 2.37
C PHE A 57 -18.28 11.99 1.58
N LEU A 58 -19.48 12.53 1.75
CA LEU A 58 -20.66 12.10 0.99
C LEU A 58 -20.52 12.38 -0.51
N ARG A 59 -19.72 13.38 -0.89
CA ARG A 59 -19.49 13.72 -2.30
C ARG A 59 -18.43 12.83 -2.94
N TYR A 60 -17.31 12.56 -2.25
CA TYR A 60 -16.14 11.92 -2.87
C TYR A 60 -15.91 10.47 -2.42
N CYS A 61 -16.33 10.09 -1.20
CA CYS A 61 -15.90 8.84 -0.57
C CYS A 61 -17.00 7.78 -0.47
N ARG A 62 -18.26 8.19 -0.25
CA ARG A 62 -19.37 7.26 0.10
C ARG A 62 -19.58 6.13 -0.90
N GLU A 63 -19.38 6.38 -2.19
CA GLU A 63 -19.71 5.41 -3.24
C GLU A 63 -18.80 4.17 -3.15
N CYS A 64 -17.62 4.31 -2.56
CA CYS A 64 -16.69 3.21 -2.27
C CYS A 64 -16.72 2.81 -0.78
N HIS A 65 -16.62 3.78 0.12
CA HIS A 65 -16.46 3.52 1.56
C HIS A 65 -17.79 3.33 2.33
N GLY A 66 -18.93 3.51 1.68
CA GLY A 66 -20.25 3.47 2.32
C GLY A 66 -20.57 4.76 3.06
N GLU A 67 -21.85 5.05 3.26
CA GLU A 67 -22.29 6.22 4.04
C GLU A 67 -21.91 6.11 5.52
N ASN A 68 -21.78 4.88 6.02
CA ASN A 68 -21.41 4.58 7.41
C ASN A 68 -19.90 4.34 7.59
N GLY A 69 -19.08 4.54 6.54
CA GLY A 69 -17.64 4.29 6.59
C GLY A 69 -17.28 2.82 6.81
N ASP A 70 -18.15 1.88 6.45
CA ASP A 70 -18.02 0.43 6.66
C ASP A 70 -17.27 -0.30 5.52
N GLY A 71 -16.86 0.42 4.48
CA GLY A 71 -16.24 -0.17 3.29
C GLY A 71 -17.22 -0.94 2.40
N LEU A 72 -18.54 -0.76 2.59
CA LEU A 72 -19.60 -1.44 1.86
C LEU A 72 -20.32 -0.52 0.86
N GLY A 73 -19.63 0.49 0.33
CA GLY A 73 -20.18 1.36 -0.70
C GLY A 73 -20.57 0.62 -1.97
N LYS A 74 -21.41 1.25 -2.80
CA LYS A 74 -21.95 0.70 -4.05
C LYS A 74 -20.89 0.05 -4.95
N PHE A 75 -19.68 0.62 -5.02
CA PHE A 75 -18.60 0.11 -5.88
C PHE A 75 -17.57 -0.75 -5.16
N SER A 76 -17.76 -1.07 -3.87
CA SER A 76 -16.77 -1.78 -3.05
C SER A 76 -16.41 -3.19 -3.56
N TYR A 77 -17.34 -3.83 -4.28
CA TYR A 77 -17.17 -5.17 -4.85
C TYR A 77 -16.54 -5.16 -6.24
N THR A 78 -16.42 -3.98 -6.86
CA THR A 78 -15.84 -3.82 -8.20
C THR A 78 -14.37 -3.41 -8.18
N THR A 79 -13.86 -3.08 -7.00
CA THR A 79 -12.44 -2.78 -6.79
C THR A 79 -11.68 -4.07 -6.51
N GLY A 80 -10.47 -4.23 -7.06
CA GLY A 80 -9.67 -5.46 -6.87
C GLY A 80 -9.34 -5.75 -5.41
N GLU A 81 -9.17 -4.71 -4.59
CA GLU A 81 -9.11 -4.78 -3.13
C GLU A 81 -10.28 -3.97 -2.58
N ARG A 82 -10.94 -4.47 -1.52
CA ARG A 82 -12.06 -3.74 -0.90
C ARG A 82 -11.61 -2.40 -0.31
N PRO A 83 -12.44 -1.35 -0.39
CA PRO A 83 -12.24 -0.11 0.36
C PRO A 83 -12.18 -0.41 1.86
N ARG A 84 -11.31 0.32 2.58
CA ARG A 84 -11.15 0.13 4.03
C ARG A 84 -12.41 0.56 4.78
N SER A 85 -12.85 -0.27 5.72
CA SER A 85 -13.75 0.12 6.80
C SER A 85 -13.02 1.01 7.81
N PHE A 86 -13.53 2.22 8.00
CA PHE A 86 -13.00 3.19 8.96
C PHE A 86 -13.45 2.90 10.40
N GLN A 87 -14.52 2.13 10.59
CA GLN A 87 -15.05 1.77 11.92
C GLN A 87 -14.06 0.95 12.76
N SER A 88 -13.19 0.18 12.11
CA SER A 88 -12.19 -0.65 12.79
C SER A 88 -11.06 0.14 13.44
N GLY A 89 -10.81 1.37 13.01
CA GLY A 89 -9.61 2.14 13.37
C GLY A 89 -8.29 1.58 12.82
N ARG A 90 -8.33 0.53 11.96
CA ARG A 90 -7.13 -0.14 11.42
C ARG A 90 -6.74 0.43 10.07
N PHE A 91 -5.86 1.43 10.09
CA PHE A 91 -5.39 2.11 8.89
C PHE A 91 -4.07 1.49 8.39
N LYS A 92 -4.00 1.21 7.07
CA LYS A 92 -2.82 0.58 6.46
C LYS A 92 -1.57 1.47 6.50
N LEU A 93 -1.78 2.79 6.51
CA LEU A 93 -0.74 3.79 6.41
C LEU A 93 -0.80 4.66 7.67
N ALA A 94 0.25 4.57 8.47
CA ALA A 94 0.51 5.44 9.61
C ALA A 94 2.02 5.72 9.67
N THR A 95 2.41 6.81 10.32
CA THR A 95 3.81 7.12 10.63
C THR A 95 4.03 7.35 12.12
N THR A 96 3.17 6.80 12.97
CA THR A 96 3.26 6.88 14.44
C THR A 96 3.69 5.54 15.04
N GLU A 97 4.40 5.57 16.17
CA GLU A 97 4.93 4.36 16.81
C GLU A 97 3.84 3.37 17.23
N ASN A 98 2.67 3.85 17.64
CA ASN A 98 1.53 3.00 18.01
C ASN A 98 0.65 2.60 16.82
N ALA A 99 1.04 2.93 15.59
CA ALA A 99 0.30 2.66 14.35
C ALA A 99 -1.11 3.28 14.27
N ILE A 100 -1.48 4.16 15.20
CA ILE A 100 -2.69 4.98 15.12
C ILE A 100 -2.35 6.19 14.23
N PRO A 101 -2.98 6.34 13.04
CA PRO A 101 -2.59 7.40 12.12
C PRO A 101 -2.78 8.77 12.76
N SER A 102 -1.87 9.70 12.47
CA SER A 102 -2.03 11.13 12.73
C SER A 102 -3.03 11.75 11.74
N ASP A 103 -3.46 13.00 11.97
CA ASP A 103 -4.33 13.69 11.00
C ASP A 103 -3.60 13.90 9.67
N HIS A 104 -2.31 14.26 9.74
CA HIS A 104 -1.43 14.36 8.58
C HIS A 104 -1.35 13.04 7.79
N ASP A 105 -1.30 11.88 8.45
CA ASP A 105 -1.30 10.58 7.74
C ASP A 105 -2.56 10.38 6.90
N LEU A 106 -3.73 10.76 7.45
CA LEU A 106 -5.02 10.65 6.77
C LEU A 106 -5.12 11.67 5.63
N GLU A 107 -4.70 12.91 5.86
CA GLU A 107 -4.65 13.98 4.87
C GLU A 107 -3.75 13.61 3.68
N GLU A 108 -2.52 13.16 3.93
CA GLU A 108 -1.61 12.71 2.87
C GLU A 108 -2.15 11.51 2.10
N THR A 109 -2.80 10.56 2.80
CA THR A 109 -3.44 9.42 2.15
C THR A 109 -4.59 9.85 1.23
N ILE A 110 -5.40 10.84 1.64
CA ILE A 110 -6.48 11.37 0.82
C ILE A 110 -5.90 12.15 -0.37
N ARG A 111 -4.92 13.02 -0.13
CA ARG A 111 -4.33 13.90 -1.15
C ARG A 111 -3.65 13.10 -2.26
N ARG A 112 -2.80 12.13 -1.88
CA ARG A 112 -2.06 11.27 -2.80
C ARG A 112 -2.89 10.10 -3.35
N GLY A 113 -3.97 9.74 -2.65
CA GLY A 113 -4.67 8.48 -2.89
C GLY A 113 -3.83 7.28 -2.46
N MET A 114 -4.23 6.09 -2.92
CA MET A 114 -3.50 4.85 -2.63
C MET A 114 -3.16 4.12 -3.93
N PRO A 115 -1.97 4.39 -4.52
CA PRO A 115 -1.53 3.79 -5.77
C PRO A 115 -1.61 2.26 -5.76
N GLY A 116 -1.99 1.68 -6.90
CA GLY A 116 -2.23 0.25 -7.04
C GLY A 116 -3.59 -0.23 -6.49
N THR A 117 -4.46 0.70 -6.06
CA THR A 117 -5.84 0.40 -5.61
C THR A 117 -6.85 1.28 -6.37
N GLY A 118 -8.15 1.13 -6.06
CA GLY A 118 -9.20 2.02 -6.59
C GLY A 118 -9.24 3.42 -5.94
N MET A 119 -8.46 3.66 -4.88
CA MET A 119 -8.46 4.95 -4.19
C MET A 119 -7.62 5.98 -4.97
N SER A 120 -8.32 6.83 -5.72
CA SER A 120 -7.73 7.90 -6.52
C SER A 120 -7.09 9.00 -5.66
N ALA A 121 -6.22 9.79 -6.27
CA ALA A 121 -5.67 11.01 -5.66
C ALA A 121 -6.73 12.12 -5.63
N TRP A 122 -6.77 12.88 -4.53
CA TRP A 122 -7.71 13.98 -4.34
C TRP A 122 -7.03 15.34 -4.12
N GLY A 123 -5.75 15.48 -4.46
CA GLY A 123 -5.01 16.74 -4.28
C GLY A 123 -5.54 17.97 -5.05
N GLN A 124 -6.48 17.78 -5.98
CA GLN A 124 -7.22 18.88 -6.61
C GLN A 124 -8.37 19.43 -5.75
N VAL A 125 -8.78 18.72 -4.70
CA VAL A 125 -9.83 19.15 -3.76
C VAL A 125 -9.27 20.26 -2.87
N PRO A 126 -10.05 21.30 -2.51
CA PRO A 126 -9.58 22.35 -1.61
C PRO A 126 -9.01 21.79 -0.30
N GLU A 127 -7.90 22.35 0.18
CA GLU A 127 -7.19 21.83 1.37
C GLU A 127 -8.10 21.73 2.60
N ALA A 128 -8.95 22.74 2.83
CA ALA A 128 -9.93 22.72 3.92
C ALA A 128 -10.93 21.55 3.84
N GLU A 129 -11.31 21.10 2.63
CA GLU A 129 -12.14 19.90 2.44
C GLU A 129 -11.34 18.62 2.74
N ILE A 130 -10.04 18.56 2.38
CA ILE A 130 -9.17 17.42 2.69
C ILE A 130 -9.00 17.26 4.21
N GLU A 131 -8.62 18.32 4.90
CA GLU A 131 -8.48 18.34 6.36
C GLU A 131 -9.80 17.96 7.07
N ALA A 132 -10.93 18.51 6.60
CA ALA A 132 -12.23 18.19 7.16
C ALA A 132 -12.65 16.73 6.88
N MET A 133 -12.37 16.20 5.69
CA MET A 133 -12.59 14.78 5.36
C MET A 133 -11.73 13.87 6.22
N ALA A 134 -10.45 14.20 6.45
CA ALA A 134 -9.56 13.41 7.29
C ALA A 134 -10.11 13.28 8.72
N ARG A 135 -10.56 14.39 9.31
CA ARG A 135 -11.23 14.40 10.63
C ARG A 135 -12.53 13.58 10.63
N TYR A 136 -13.34 13.69 9.59
CA TYR A 136 -14.58 12.91 9.48
C TYR A 136 -14.34 11.40 9.27
N VAL A 137 -13.31 11.04 8.49
CA VAL A 137 -12.87 9.64 8.34
C VAL A 137 -12.42 9.06 9.68
N ARG A 138 -11.67 9.85 10.47
CA ARG A 138 -11.28 9.43 11.83
C ARG A 138 -12.49 9.22 12.72
N SER A 139 -13.52 10.07 12.64
CA SER A 139 -14.66 10.03 13.56
C SER A 139 -15.40 8.69 13.54
N PHE A 140 -15.49 7.99 12.40
CA PHE A 140 -16.08 6.65 12.35
C PHE A 140 -15.44 5.66 13.33
N SER A 141 -14.11 5.69 13.45
CA SER A 141 -13.38 4.85 14.41
C SER A 141 -13.61 5.31 15.85
N LEU A 142 -13.63 6.62 16.09
CA LEU A 142 -13.87 7.20 17.41
C LEU A 142 -15.26 6.82 17.91
N ASP A 143 -16.28 6.99 17.07
CA ASP A 143 -17.67 6.68 17.39
C ASP A 143 -17.84 5.19 17.68
N ALA A 144 -17.28 4.31 16.82
CA ALA A 144 -17.35 2.86 17.03
C ALA A 144 -16.64 2.41 18.32
N ILE A 145 -15.46 2.97 18.61
CA ILE A 145 -14.72 2.67 19.84
C ILE A 145 -15.49 3.19 21.06
N ARG A 146 -16.07 4.40 21.00
CA ARG A 146 -16.82 4.98 22.10
C ARG A 146 -18.07 4.18 22.41
N GLU A 147 -18.84 3.82 21.38
CA GLU A 147 -20.06 3.02 21.54
C GLU A 147 -19.75 1.66 22.18
N GLU A 148 -18.65 1.02 21.78
CA GLU A 148 -18.21 -0.23 22.38
C GLU A 148 -17.84 -0.08 23.86
N LEU A 149 -17.09 0.96 24.22
CA LEU A 149 -16.70 1.21 25.60
C LEU A 149 -17.91 1.59 26.47
N ASP A 150 -18.83 2.38 25.95
CA ASP A 150 -20.07 2.74 26.66
C ASP A 150 -20.95 1.50 26.92
N ARG A 151 -20.98 0.52 25.99
CA ARG A 151 -21.62 -0.78 26.24
C ARG A 151 -20.96 -1.55 27.38
N GLN A 152 -19.63 -1.55 27.46
CA GLN A 152 -18.90 -2.21 28.55
C GLN A 152 -19.12 -1.53 29.91
N VAL A 153 -19.26 -0.20 29.92
CA VAL A 153 -19.66 0.55 31.11
C VAL A 153 -21.08 0.20 31.53
N ALA A 154 -22.03 0.17 30.59
CA ALA A 154 -23.41 -0.22 30.86
C ALA A 154 -23.53 -1.66 31.37
N ALA A 155 -22.64 -2.56 30.91
CA ALA A 155 -22.54 -3.94 31.38
C ALA A 155 -21.80 -4.08 32.73
N GLY A 156 -21.27 -2.99 33.29
CA GLY A 156 -20.49 -2.99 34.54
C GLY A 156 -19.13 -3.67 34.45
N THR A 157 -18.61 -3.87 33.23
CA THR A 157 -17.27 -4.46 32.99
C THR A 157 -16.17 -3.41 33.12
N LEU A 158 -16.48 -2.15 32.82
CA LEU A 158 -15.60 -0.99 33.02
C LEU A 158 -16.32 0.09 33.81
N THR A 159 -15.56 0.91 34.54
CA THR A 159 -16.02 2.22 35.00
C THR A 159 -15.91 3.25 33.88
N SER A 160 -16.63 4.37 33.98
CA SER A 160 -16.52 5.47 33.00
C SER A 160 -15.09 6.02 32.92
N ALA A 161 -14.37 6.10 34.04
CA ALA A 161 -12.99 6.58 34.06
C ALA A 161 -12.02 5.61 33.34
N GLU A 162 -12.20 4.29 33.51
CA GLU A 162 -11.42 3.29 32.78
C GLU A 162 -11.74 3.35 31.28
N ALA A 163 -13.01 3.50 30.91
CA ALA A 163 -13.41 3.68 29.51
C ALA A 163 -12.77 4.93 28.86
N ASP A 164 -12.67 6.05 29.58
CA ASP A 164 -12.02 7.25 29.06
C ASP A 164 -10.51 7.04 28.84
N VAL A 165 -9.84 6.28 29.72
CA VAL A 165 -8.43 5.92 29.55
C VAL A 165 -8.23 4.99 28.35
N GLU A 166 -9.06 3.95 28.23
CA GLU A 166 -9.02 3.02 27.09
C GLU A 166 -9.30 3.73 25.77
N PHE A 167 -10.27 4.67 25.77
CA PHE A 167 -10.56 5.49 24.61
C PHE A 167 -9.33 6.29 24.18
N ALA A 168 -8.67 6.99 25.10
CA ALA A 168 -7.48 7.77 24.79
C ALA A 168 -6.34 6.88 24.26
N GLN A 169 -6.11 5.71 24.87
CA GLN A 169 -5.06 4.78 24.44
C GLN A 169 -5.30 4.23 23.03
N ARG A 170 -6.57 4.01 22.64
CA ARG A 170 -6.94 3.43 21.34
C ARG A 170 -7.12 4.46 20.23
N THR A 171 -7.12 5.76 20.55
CA THR A 171 -7.46 6.81 19.57
C THR A 171 -6.41 7.91 19.43
N ALA A 172 -5.57 8.11 20.44
CA ALA A 172 -4.52 9.13 20.40
C ALA A 172 -3.32 8.65 19.56
N PRO A 173 -2.94 9.38 18.49
CA PRO A 173 -1.72 9.09 17.75
C PRO A 173 -0.50 9.20 18.66
N GLY A 174 0.40 8.23 18.58
CA GLY A 174 1.68 8.25 19.28
C GLY A 174 2.69 9.21 18.64
N PRO A 175 3.92 9.29 19.18
CA PRO A 175 4.98 10.05 18.53
C PRO A 175 5.28 9.49 17.12
N PRO A 176 5.82 10.31 16.21
CA PRO A 176 6.26 9.84 14.90
C PRO A 176 7.34 8.76 15.03
N ILE A 177 7.37 7.81 14.11
CA ILE A 177 8.40 6.77 14.10
C ILE A 177 9.81 7.36 13.88
N PRO A 178 10.84 6.76 14.48
CA PRO A 178 12.21 7.14 14.19
C PRO A 178 12.63 6.62 12.80
N ILE A 179 12.97 7.55 11.90
CA ILE A 179 13.58 7.24 10.61
C ILE A 179 15.01 7.78 10.64
N PRO A 180 16.02 6.94 10.93
CA PRO A 180 17.41 7.39 10.90
C PRO A 180 17.83 7.70 9.47
N THR A 181 18.87 8.51 9.29
CA THR A 181 19.42 8.83 7.97
C THR A 181 19.75 7.56 7.19
N GLU A 182 19.31 7.50 5.92
CA GLU A 182 19.61 6.41 5.00
C GLU A 182 21.14 6.25 4.88
N PRO A 183 21.70 5.08 5.27
CA PRO A 183 23.13 4.85 5.16
C PRO A 183 23.54 4.69 3.68
N PRO A 184 24.80 4.97 3.32
CA PRO A 184 25.26 4.72 1.96
C PRO A 184 25.16 3.23 1.64
N PHE A 185 24.86 2.93 0.38
CA PHE A 185 24.86 1.57 -0.13
C PHE A 185 26.29 1.00 -0.18
N ASP A 186 26.44 -0.26 0.23
CA ASP A 186 27.68 -1.04 0.09
C ASP A 186 27.35 -2.53 -0.12
N GLU A 187 28.37 -3.32 -0.47
CA GLU A 187 28.21 -4.73 -0.81
C GLU A 187 27.80 -5.60 0.39
N GLU A 188 28.20 -5.22 1.60
CA GLU A 188 27.82 -5.95 2.81
C GLU A 188 26.33 -5.75 3.13
N ARG A 189 25.85 -4.50 3.01
CA ARG A 189 24.43 -4.13 3.09
C ARG A 189 23.61 -4.83 2.03
N ARG A 190 24.11 -4.90 0.80
CA ARG A 190 23.46 -5.64 -0.30
C ARG A 190 23.25 -7.10 0.10
N ALA A 191 24.32 -7.78 0.53
CA ALA A 191 24.25 -9.19 0.91
C ALA A 191 23.34 -9.44 2.11
N ARG A 192 23.38 -8.58 3.14
CA ARG A 192 22.50 -8.69 4.31
C ARG A 192 21.03 -8.46 3.96
N GLY A 193 20.73 -7.39 3.22
CA GLY A 193 19.37 -7.04 2.81
C GLY A 193 18.73 -8.13 1.97
N GLU A 194 19.48 -8.70 1.01
CA GLU A 194 19.00 -9.79 0.17
C GLU A 194 18.72 -11.06 0.98
N ARG A 195 19.61 -11.42 1.91
CA ARG A 195 19.37 -12.56 2.82
C ARG A 195 18.09 -12.36 3.64
N ILE A 196 17.93 -11.18 4.27
CA ILE A 196 16.74 -10.89 5.07
C ILE A 196 15.48 -10.92 4.21
N TYR A 197 15.54 -10.40 2.97
CA TYR A 197 14.41 -10.43 2.05
C TYR A 197 13.96 -11.88 1.75
N GLN A 198 14.92 -12.79 1.50
CA GLN A 198 14.59 -14.19 1.27
C GLN A 198 13.96 -14.86 2.51
N GLU A 199 14.43 -14.52 3.70
CA GLU A 199 13.94 -15.08 4.96
C GLU A 199 12.54 -14.55 5.34
N ALA A 200 12.28 -13.26 5.13
CA ALA A 200 11.13 -12.56 5.72
C ALA A 200 10.06 -12.10 4.72
N CYS A 201 10.41 -11.92 3.44
CA CYS A 201 9.56 -11.23 2.46
C CYS A 201 9.17 -12.13 1.27
N ALA A 202 10.10 -12.99 0.83
CA ALA A 202 9.96 -13.77 -0.40
C ALA A 202 8.78 -14.75 -0.40
N SER A 203 8.35 -15.23 0.77
CA SER A 203 7.19 -16.13 0.89
C SER A 203 5.90 -15.49 0.37
N CYS A 204 5.75 -14.16 0.48
CA CYS A 204 4.57 -13.43 0.03
C CYS A 204 4.83 -12.61 -1.24
N HIS A 205 6.01 -11.97 -1.34
CA HIS A 205 6.35 -11.09 -2.45
C HIS A 205 7.09 -11.79 -3.60
N GLY A 206 7.39 -13.08 -3.46
CA GLY A 206 8.18 -13.87 -4.40
C GLY A 206 9.69 -13.64 -4.21
N PRO A 207 10.53 -14.64 -4.54
CA PRO A 207 11.98 -14.56 -4.34
C PRO A 207 12.66 -13.47 -5.16
N ASN A 208 12.04 -13.04 -6.27
CA ASN A 208 12.53 -11.94 -7.11
C ASN A 208 11.66 -10.66 -7.00
N GLY A 209 10.74 -10.58 -6.05
CA GLY A 209 9.81 -9.46 -5.89
C GLY A 209 8.62 -9.48 -6.85
N ARG A 210 8.55 -10.45 -7.76
CA ARG A 210 7.35 -10.74 -8.54
C ARG A 210 6.46 -11.66 -7.71
N ARG A 211 5.46 -11.06 -7.06
CA ARG A 211 4.48 -11.81 -6.26
C ARG A 211 4.01 -13.07 -6.99
N LEU A 212 3.83 -14.17 -6.26
CA LEU A 212 3.25 -15.38 -6.83
C LEU A 212 1.74 -15.16 -7.05
N ARG A 213 1.23 -15.56 -8.22
CA ARG A 213 -0.06 -15.06 -8.76
C ARG A 213 -1.31 -15.47 -7.97
N ASN A 214 -1.25 -16.42 -7.02
CA ASN A 214 -2.42 -17.16 -6.55
C ASN A 214 -2.60 -17.31 -5.03
N ASP A 215 -1.84 -16.62 -4.17
CA ASP A 215 -2.00 -16.75 -2.71
C ASP A 215 -2.58 -15.46 -2.11
N PRO A 216 -3.91 -15.22 -2.22
CA PRO A 216 -4.53 -14.11 -1.52
C PRO A 216 -4.39 -14.30 -0.01
N MET A 217 -4.01 -13.23 0.67
CA MET A 217 -3.92 -13.19 2.12
C MET A 217 -5.16 -12.53 2.67
N ALA A 218 -5.80 -13.17 3.65
CA ALA A 218 -6.93 -12.58 4.34
C ALA A 218 -6.47 -11.36 5.15
N ASP A 219 -7.22 -10.27 5.03
CA ASP A 219 -7.15 -9.14 5.94
C ASP A 219 -7.93 -9.45 7.23
N PHE A 220 -7.96 -8.51 8.16
CA PHE A 220 -8.60 -8.75 9.46
C PHE A 220 -10.13 -8.89 9.39
N GLU A 221 -10.74 -8.45 8.29
CA GLU A 221 -12.17 -8.58 7.99
C GLU A 221 -12.45 -9.84 7.17
N GLY A 222 -11.43 -10.66 6.91
CA GLY A 222 -11.51 -11.88 6.10
C GLY A 222 -11.48 -11.61 4.59
N ASN A 223 -11.25 -10.36 4.15
CA ASN A 223 -11.21 -10.02 2.74
C ASN A 223 -9.88 -10.42 2.13
N HIS A 224 -9.91 -10.88 0.89
CA HIS A 224 -8.69 -11.22 0.16
C HIS A 224 -7.93 -9.97 -0.26
N THR A 225 -6.67 -9.90 0.13
CA THR A 225 -5.72 -8.88 -0.29
C THR A 225 -4.55 -9.55 -1.00
N LEU A 226 -3.95 -8.84 -1.96
CA LEU A 226 -2.78 -9.32 -2.66
C LEU A 226 -1.56 -8.51 -2.22
N PRO A 227 -0.43 -9.17 -1.89
CA PRO A 227 0.85 -8.48 -1.77
C PRO A 227 1.15 -7.71 -3.07
N THR A 228 1.76 -6.54 -2.95
CA THR A 228 2.15 -5.79 -4.14
C THR A 228 3.24 -6.53 -4.92
N ASN A 229 3.24 -6.37 -6.25
CA ASN A 229 4.40 -6.74 -7.05
C ASN A 229 5.46 -5.64 -6.90
N ILE A 230 6.54 -5.97 -6.20
CA ILE A 230 7.59 -5.01 -5.85
C ILE A 230 8.28 -4.47 -7.11
N VAL A 231 8.44 -5.30 -8.15
CA VAL A 231 9.06 -4.89 -9.42
C VAL A 231 8.39 -3.66 -10.04
N GLY A 232 7.08 -3.50 -9.82
CA GLY A 232 6.35 -2.36 -10.37
C GLY A 232 6.70 -1.01 -9.71
N GLY A 233 7.29 -1.01 -8.52
CA GLY A 233 7.58 0.22 -7.76
C GLY A 233 6.35 1.04 -7.38
N VAL A 234 5.14 0.48 -7.51
CA VAL A 234 3.88 1.12 -7.16
C VAL A 234 3.46 0.66 -5.76
N PHE A 235 3.63 1.54 -4.79
CA PHE A 235 3.32 1.27 -3.39
C PHE A 235 2.20 2.16 -2.86
N LYS A 236 1.30 1.54 -2.08
CA LYS A 236 0.18 2.20 -1.41
C LYS A 236 0.62 3.43 -0.63
N GLY A 237 1.75 3.32 0.08
CA GLY A 237 2.30 4.35 0.97
C GLY A 237 3.24 5.37 0.33
N GLY A 238 3.59 5.24 -0.96
CA GLY A 238 4.66 6.01 -1.60
C GLY A 238 5.91 5.15 -1.84
N ASN A 239 6.76 5.59 -2.76
CA ASN A 239 7.96 4.85 -3.20
C ASN A 239 9.28 5.53 -2.81
N GLY A 240 9.25 6.59 -2.00
CA GLY A 240 10.46 7.15 -1.40
C GLY A 240 11.07 6.19 -0.39
N SER A 241 12.38 6.30 -0.14
CA SER A 241 13.08 5.40 0.80
C SER A 241 12.47 5.45 2.20
N ALA A 242 12.09 6.63 2.68
CA ALA A 242 11.41 6.82 3.97
C ALA A 242 10.00 6.22 4.00
N ASP A 243 9.26 6.24 2.89
CA ASP A 243 7.93 5.62 2.79
C ASP A 243 8.05 4.10 2.92
N ILE A 244 9.01 3.51 2.19
CA ILE A 244 9.30 2.07 2.22
C ILE A 244 9.76 1.68 3.63
N TYR A 245 10.70 2.43 4.21
CA TYR A 245 11.17 2.23 5.57
C TYR A 245 10.00 2.22 6.57
N SER A 246 9.09 3.18 6.46
CA SER A 246 7.92 3.27 7.35
C SER A 246 7.03 2.03 7.29
N ARG A 247 6.85 1.44 6.09
CA ARG A 247 6.07 0.20 5.92
C ARG A 247 6.80 -1.04 6.43
N LEU A 248 8.12 -1.11 6.29
CA LEU A 248 8.92 -2.19 6.87
C LEU A 248 8.95 -2.09 8.40
N TYR A 249 9.02 -0.87 8.94
CA TYR A 249 9.06 -0.62 10.37
C TYR A 249 7.72 -0.96 11.06
N LEU A 250 6.61 -0.40 10.56
CA LEU A 250 5.28 -0.54 11.17
C LEU A 250 4.45 -1.70 10.64
N GLY A 251 4.72 -2.15 9.42
CA GLY A 251 3.81 -3.03 8.67
C GLY A 251 2.66 -2.24 8.05
N MET A 252 1.60 -2.95 7.70
CA MET A 252 0.35 -2.36 7.23
C MET A 252 -0.81 -2.90 8.07
N ASP A 253 -1.28 -2.09 9.02
CA ASP A 253 -2.27 -2.55 9.98
C ASP A 253 -3.59 -3.00 9.31
N GLY A 254 -4.14 -4.08 9.85
CA GLY A 254 -5.29 -4.76 9.25
C GLY A 254 -4.96 -5.54 7.98
N THR A 255 -3.69 -5.84 7.69
CA THR A 255 -3.29 -6.75 6.60
C THR A 255 -2.37 -7.85 7.12
N ALA A 256 -1.99 -8.80 6.26
CA ALA A 256 -1.01 -9.81 6.59
C ALA A 256 0.46 -9.31 6.59
N MET A 257 0.73 -8.06 6.22
CA MET A 257 2.09 -7.49 6.22
C MET A 257 2.45 -6.98 7.63
N PRO A 258 3.31 -7.68 8.37
CA PRO A 258 3.68 -7.29 9.73
C PRO A 258 4.68 -6.13 9.72
N GLY A 259 4.85 -5.50 10.88
CA GLY A 259 5.98 -4.61 11.13
C GLY A 259 7.19 -5.39 11.63
N TYR A 260 8.37 -4.96 11.21
CA TYR A 260 9.64 -5.65 11.50
C TYR A 260 10.54 -4.89 12.47
N ARG A 261 10.10 -3.78 13.05
CA ARG A 261 10.87 -2.98 14.02
C ARG A 261 11.38 -3.76 15.24
N ASP A 262 10.67 -4.82 15.62
CA ASP A 262 11.01 -5.68 16.76
C ASP A 262 11.85 -6.90 16.36
N ALA A 263 11.98 -7.15 15.05
CA ALA A 263 12.71 -8.28 14.49
C ALA A 263 14.08 -7.89 13.91
N TYR A 264 14.21 -6.66 13.38
CA TYR A 264 15.42 -6.17 12.72
C TYR A 264 15.81 -4.79 13.25
N SER A 265 17.11 -4.54 13.31
CA SER A 265 17.66 -3.23 13.66
C SER A 265 17.34 -2.18 12.57
N PRO A 266 17.38 -0.86 12.90
CA PRO A 266 17.17 0.19 11.90
C PRO A 266 18.13 0.11 10.70
N GLY A 267 19.36 -0.35 10.92
CA GLY A 267 20.33 -0.55 9.84
C GLY A 267 19.94 -1.69 8.89
N GLU A 268 19.40 -2.79 9.43
CA GLU A 268 18.91 -3.93 8.64
C GLU A 268 17.61 -3.58 7.90
N LEU A 269 16.75 -2.75 8.47
CA LEU A 269 15.58 -2.22 7.76
C LEU A 269 16.01 -1.35 6.56
N TRP A 270 17.06 -0.54 6.69
CA TRP A 270 17.63 0.18 5.56
C TRP A 270 18.25 -0.76 4.51
N ASP A 271 18.90 -1.84 4.92
CA ASP A 271 19.41 -2.85 3.99
C ASP A 271 18.26 -3.50 3.19
N LEU A 272 17.10 -3.71 3.81
CA LEU A 272 15.87 -4.14 3.12
C LEU A 272 15.31 -3.06 2.18
N VAL A 273 15.32 -1.78 2.56
CA VAL A 273 14.91 -0.67 1.67
C VAL A 273 15.76 -0.67 0.41
N HIS A 274 17.09 -0.78 0.54
CA HIS A 274 18.00 -0.88 -0.60
C HIS A 274 17.67 -2.10 -1.47
N THR A 275 17.32 -3.24 -0.86
CA THR A 275 16.92 -4.45 -1.59
C THR A 275 15.64 -4.24 -2.40
N VAL A 276 14.63 -3.59 -1.82
CA VAL A 276 13.37 -3.23 -2.49
C VAL A 276 13.63 -2.27 -3.66
N GLN A 277 14.46 -1.26 -3.47
CA GLN A 277 14.86 -0.33 -4.54
C GLN A 277 15.60 -1.05 -5.66
N ARG A 278 16.47 -2.00 -5.32
CA ARG A 278 17.19 -2.86 -6.28
C ARG A 278 16.23 -3.69 -7.13
N ILE A 279 15.25 -4.34 -6.50
CA ILE A 279 14.20 -5.10 -7.19
C ILE A 279 13.50 -4.25 -8.24
N ILE A 280 13.19 -2.99 -7.91
CA ILE A 280 12.54 -2.06 -8.85
C ILE A 280 13.50 -1.70 -9.98
N ALA A 281 14.73 -1.31 -9.65
CA ALA A 281 15.74 -0.86 -10.62
C ALA A 281 16.16 -1.96 -11.61
N GLU A 282 16.21 -3.21 -11.16
CA GLU A 282 16.69 -4.35 -11.93
C GLU A 282 15.56 -5.15 -12.61
N GLY A 283 14.30 -4.82 -12.35
CA GLY A 283 13.17 -5.57 -12.90
C GLY A 283 12.92 -6.91 -12.18
N GLY A 284 13.39 -7.04 -10.94
CA GLY A 284 13.39 -8.26 -10.13
C GLY A 284 14.80 -8.67 -9.72
N LEU A 285 14.96 -9.37 -8.59
CA LEU A 285 16.25 -9.99 -8.28
C LEU A 285 16.53 -11.08 -9.33
N GLY A 286 17.70 -11.04 -9.95
CA GLY A 286 18.13 -12.06 -10.90
C GLY A 286 18.18 -13.43 -10.22
N GLN A 287 17.49 -14.43 -10.79
CA GLN A 287 17.79 -15.82 -10.49
C GLN A 287 18.94 -16.28 -11.40
N PRO A 288 19.89 -17.11 -10.93
CA PRO A 288 20.92 -17.70 -11.80
C PRO A 288 20.31 -18.44 -13.00
N GLU A 289 19.13 -19.03 -12.84
CA GLU A 289 18.38 -19.67 -13.92
C GLU A 289 17.71 -18.68 -14.89
N ASP A 290 17.35 -17.48 -14.43
CA ASP A 290 16.84 -16.41 -15.29
C ASP A 290 17.96 -15.79 -16.13
N GLU A 291 19.18 -15.64 -15.59
CA GLU A 291 20.35 -15.20 -16.37
C GLU A 291 20.71 -16.22 -17.47
N ALA A 292 20.68 -17.52 -17.15
CA ALA A 292 20.90 -18.58 -18.14
C ALA A 292 19.78 -18.63 -19.19
N ALA A 293 18.52 -18.46 -18.79
CA ALA A 293 17.38 -18.44 -19.70
C ALA A 293 17.33 -17.15 -20.56
N MET A 294 17.69 -15.99 -19.99
CA MET A 294 17.81 -14.72 -20.71
C MET A 294 19.00 -14.75 -21.68
N ALA A 295 20.14 -15.32 -21.27
CA ALA A 295 21.29 -15.54 -22.15
C ALA A 295 20.96 -16.53 -23.28
N ALA A 296 20.23 -17.61 -22.99
CA ALA A 296 19.76 -18.55 -24.00
C ALA A 296 18.75 -17.93 -24.97
N ALA A 297 17.83 -17.09 -24.48
CA ALA A 297 16.86 -16.37 -25.31
C ALA A 297 17.53 -15.29 -26.17
N ALA A 298 18.53 -14.58 -25.64
CA ALA A 298 19.33 -13.62 -26.40
C ALA A 298 20.16 -14.31 -27.48
N ALA A 299 20.81 -15.44 -27.16
CA ALA A 299 21.54 -16.27 -28.12
C ALA A 299 20.62 -16.83 -29.22
N ALA A 300 19.40 -17.26 -28.86
CA ALA A 300 18.40 -17.71 -29.84
C ALA A 300 17.86 -16.57 -30.72
N ALA A 301 17.80 -15.34 -30.21
CA ALA A 301 17.42 -14.17 -30.99
C ALA A 301 18.52 -13.73 -31.97
N GLU A 302 19.80 -13.88 -31.60
CA GLU A 302 20.94 -13.70 -32.51
C GLU A 302 20.96 -14.76 -33.62
N ASP A 303 20.64 -16.01 -33.28
CA ASP A 303 20.49 -17.11 -34.24
C ASP A 303 19.32 -16.86 -35.23
N TYR A 304 18.20 -16.32 -34.74
CA TYR A 304 17.06 -15.94 -35.60
C TYR A 304 17.38 -14.76 -36.55
N GLY A 305 18.33 -13.89 -36.19
CA GLY A 305 18.85 -12.84 -37.08
C GLY A 305 19.64 -13.37 -38.27
N SER A 306 20.16 -14.60 -38.18
CA SER A 306 20.87 -15.28 -39.28
C SER A 306 19.96 -16.05 -40.23
N PHE A 307 18.66 -16.23 -39.87
CA PHE A 307 17.68 -16.92 -40.71
C PHE A 307 17.14 -16.06 -41.87
N PHE A 308 17.38 -14.75 -41.85
CA PHE A 308 16.93 -13.81 -42.89
C PHE A 308 18.05 -13.34 -43.84
N ASP A 309 19.24 -13.94 -43.76
CA ASP A 309 20.34 -13.65 -44.68
C ASP A 309 20.66 -14.88 -45.54
N GLU A 310 19.77 -15.18 -46.49
CA GLU A 310 20.09 -16.04 -47.64
C GLU A 310 19.83 -15.25 -48.94
N PRO A 311 20.73 -15.37 -49.94
CA PRO A 311 20.77 -14.48 -51.08
C PRO A 311 19.72 -14.86 -52.12
N GLY A 312 18.90 -13.88 -52.50
CA GLY A 312 18.28 -13.78 -53.82
C GLY A 312 17.55 -15.03 -54.33
N GLU A 313 16.38 -15.34 -53.75
CA GLU A 313 15.32 -15.97 -54.53
C GLU A 313 14.10 -15.04 -54.63
N GLU A 314 13.53 -15.06 -55.83
CA GLU A 314 12.51 -14.17 -56.35
C GLU A 314 11.34 -13.99 -55.38
N VAL A 315 11.06 -12.75 -54.98
CA VAL A 315 9.91 -12.39 -54.16
C VAL A 315 8.65 -12.74 -54.93
N VAL A 316 8.08 -13.92 -54.68
CA VAL A 316 6.73 -14.27 -55.12
C VAL A 316 5.78 -13.43 -54.26
N THR A 317 5.42 -12.27 -54.79
CA THR A 317 4.35 -11.45 -54.21
C THR A 317 3.05 -12.26 -54.21
N TYR A 318 2.53 -12.52 -53.01
CA TYR A 318 1.20 -13.08 -52.85
C TYR A 318 0.20 -11.96 -53.16
N GLN A 319 -0.34 -11.93 -54.37
CA GLN A 319 -1.53 -11.12 -54.65
C GLN A 319 -2.73 -11.77 -53.94
N GLU A 320 -3.17 -11.12 -52.86
CA GLU A 320 -4.45 -11.38 -52.23
C GLU A 320 -5.57 -11.13 -53.26
N HIS A 321 -6.05 -12.18 -53.93
CA HIS A 321 -7.32 -12.09 -54.63
C HIS A 321 -8.43 -12.03 -53.59
N ARG A 322 -8.85 -10.80 -53.24
CA ARG A 322 -10.11 -10.54 -52.55
C ARG A 322 -11.25 -11.13 -53.40
N THR A 323 -11.76 -12.29 -53.02
CA THR A 323 -13.07 -12.75 -53.46
C THR A 323 -14.11 -12.05 -52.59
N SER A 324 -14.60 -10.91 -53.06
CA SER A 324 -15.80 -10.30 -52.48
C SER A 324 -17.01 -11.20 -52.76
N PRO A 325 -17.89 -11.45 -51.78
CA PRO A 325 -19.11 -12.20 -52.04
C PRO A 325 -20.03 -11.38 -52.95
N ILE A 326 -20.47 -11.98 -54.05
CA ILE A 326 -21.52 -11.41 -54.91
C ILE A 326 -22.87 -11.87 -54.33
N LEU A 327 -23.65 -10.94 -53.80
CA LEU A 327 -25.04 -11.17 -53.42
C LEU A 327 -25.92 -11.02 -54.66
N LEU A 328 -26.48 -12.13 -55.14
CA LEU A 328 -27.49 -12.12 -56.20
C LEU A 328 -28.87 -12.35 -55.59
N TRP A 329 -29.80 -11.45 -55.91
CA TRP A 329 -31.18 -11.49 -55.47
C TRP A 329 -32.03 -12.09 -56.59
N VAL A 330 -32.51 -13.33 -56.40
CA VAL A 330 -33.41 -13.99 -57.34
C VAL A 330 -34.60 -14.55 -56.56
N GLY A 331 -35.80 -14.05 -56.85
CA GLY A 331 -37.05 -14.65 -56.37
C GLY A 331 -37.29 -14.62 -54.86
N GLY A 332 -36.79 -13.61 -54.13
CA GLY A 332 -37.19 -13.36 -52.75
C GLY A 332 -36.50 -14.18 -51.65
N ALA A 333 -35.40 -14.88 -51.94
CA ALA A 333 -34.57 -15.54 -50.93
C ALA A 333 -33.07 -15.26 -51.15
N LEU A 334 -32.32 -15.07 -50.05
CA LEU A 334 -30.89 -14.82 -50.05
C LEU A 334 -30.12 -16.15 -49.94
N LEU A 335 -29.30 -16.49 -50.92
CA LEU A 335 -28.48 -17.71 -50.91
C LEU A 335 -26.99 -17.34 -50.92
N LEU A 336 -26.27 -17.80 -49.88
CA LEU A 336 -24.83 -17.58 -49.72
C LEU A 336 -24.08 -18.75 -50.35
N LEU A 337 -23.31 -18.51 -51.41
CA LEU A 337 -22.50 -19.53 -52.06
C LEU A 337 -21.02 -19.30 -51.70
N VAL A 338 -20.45 -20.16 -50.85
CA VAL A 338 -19.04 -20.14 -50.48
C VAL A 338 -18.34 -21.26 -51.25
N ILE A 339 -17.47 -20.90 -52.19
CA ILE A 339 -16.60 -21.86 -52.88
C ILE A 339 -15.40 -22.11 -51.97
N VAL A 340 -15.32 -23.29 -51.35
CA VAL A 340 -14.17 -23.72 -50.56
C VAL A 340 -13.20 -24.47 -51.48
N GLY A 341 -12.04 -23.87 -51.75
CA GLY A 341 -10.97 -24.50 -52.52
C GLY A 341 -10.36 -25.70 -51.77
N SER A 342 -10.31 -26.85 -52.43
CA SER A 342 -9.72 -28.09 -51.90
C SER A 342 -8.19 -28.05 -51.97
N ALA A 343 -7.51 -28.36 -50.87
CA ALA A 343 -6.06 -28.55 -50.85
C ALA A 343 -5.68 -29.88 -51.51
N LEU A 344 -4.84 -29.83 -52.56
CA LEU A 344 -4.16 -31.00 -53.12
C LEU A 344 -2.75 -31.09 -52.52
N LEU A 345 -2.56 -32.03 -51.60
CA LEU A 345 -1.25 -32.53 -51.21
C LEU A 345 -0.68 -33.37 -52.36
N THR A 346 0.48 -32.97 -52.89
CA THR A 346 1.35 -33.87 -53.64
C THR A 346 2.74 -33.88 -53.03
N SER A 347 3.07 -34.99 -52.37
CA SER A 347 4.44 -35.40 -52.08
C SER A 347 5.15 -35.73 -53.39
N ARG A 348 6.40 -35.26 -53.55
CA ARG A 348 7.41 -35.89 -54.39
C ARG A 348 8.76 -35.90 -53.68
N ARG A 349 9.46 -36.99 -53.98
CA ARG A 349 10.67 -37.56 -53.37
C ARG A 349 11.88 -36.66 -53.34
#